data_AF-A0A923RHJ9-F1
#
_entry.id   AF-A0A923RHJ9-F1
#
_cell.length_a   1.000
_cell.length_b   1.000
_cell.length_c   1.000
_cell.angle_alpha   90.00
_cell.angle_beta   90.00
_cell.angle_gamma   90.00
#
_symmetry.space_group_name_H-M   'P 1'
#
loop_
_entity.id
_entity.type
_entity.pdbx_description
1 polymer ?
#
loop_
_entity_poly.entity_id
_entity_poly.type
_entity_poly.pdbx_seq_one_letter_code
_entity_poly.pdbx_strand_id
1 'polypeptide(L)'
;LCSYAGIPAATVTGMSQRDEGLEQDSYVENHAWNLIAYGEEYYYCDPTWDDNGGEYLDADGVRVTGPQSAQGLRPLLPRVLHRYFNLPHEEMAKDHVFSPKFNYPTRTGAARDYYTVRELSAQSPGELERLLASAFVGKGGEDAGAELRLSYPVENVTEEIFNRLYVVGVRGTAVVGYAPNGSGCCYIFVYHP
;
A
#
# COMPACT_ATOMS: atom_id res chain seq x y z
N LEU A 1 -20.49 -1.92 -4.53
CA LEU A 1 -20.54 -2.01 -3.05
C LEU A 1 -20.88 -0.67 -2.40
N CYS A 2 -20.15 0.43 -2.67
CA CYS A 2 -20.45 1.75 -2.10
C CYS A 2 -21.92 2.20 -2.30
N SER A 3 -22.44 2.11 -3.52
CA SER A 3 -23.85 2.47 -3.81
C SER A 3 -24.86 1.60 -3.05
N TYR A 4 -24.52 0.33 -2.80
CA TYR A 4 -25.36 -0.58 -2.00
C TYR A 4 -25.32 -0.19 -0.51
N ALA A 5 -24.18 0.30 -0.02
CA ALA A 5 -24.03 0.85 1.32
C ALA A 5 -24.58 2.29 1.47
N GLY A 6 -25.24 2.83 0.44
CA GLY A 6 -25.77 4.20 0.44
C GLY A 6 -24.72 5.29 0.32
N ILE A 7 -23.48 4.95 -0.04
CA ILE A 7 -22.39 5.91 -0.28
C ILE A 7 -22.44 6.30 -1.76
N PRO A 8 -22.69 7.59 -2.10
CA PRO A 8 -22.65 8.04 -3.48
C PRO A 8 -21.27 7.78 -4.08
N ALA A 9 -21.24 7.16 -5.24
CA ALA A 9 -20.02 6.82 -5.95
C ALA A 9 -20.20 6.93 -7.46
N ALA A 10 -19.13 7.27 -8.16
CA ALA A 10 -19.07 7.33 -9.60
C ALA A 10 -17.78 6.65 -10.09
N THR A 11 -17.85 6.04 -11.28
CA THR A 11 -16.65 5.53 -11.95
C THR A 11 -15.90 6.69 -12.59
N VAL A 12 -14.60 6.74 -12.33
CA VAL A 12 -13.65 7.62 -13.01
C VAL A 12 -12.93 6.79 -14.06
N THR A 13 -12.68 7.39 -15.21
CA THR A 13 -11.94 6.76 -16.31
C THR A 13 -10.78 7.64 -16.71
N GLY A 14 -9.71 6.99 -17.14
CA GLY A 14 -8.47 7.67 -17.50
C GLY A 14 -7.39 6.68 -17.88
N MET A 15 -6.15 7.05 -17.60
CA MET A 15 -4.99 6.18 -17.75
C MET A 15 -4.22 6.11 -16.43
N SER A 16 -3.67 4.95 -16.10
CA SER A 16 -2.72 4.79 -14.99
C SER A 16 -1.29 4.66 -15.53
N GLN A 17 -0.33 5.20 -14.80
CA GLN A 17 1.09 5.00 -15.04
C GLN A 17 1.64 4.04 -13.98
N ARG A 18 1.94 2.81 -14.38
CA ARG A 18 2.71 1.91 -13.51
C ARG A 18 4.19 2.19 -13.69
N ASP A 19 4.79 2.76 -12.67
CA ASP A 19 6.25 2.81 -12.55
C ASP A 19 6.69 1.52 -11.82
N GLU A 20 6.85 0.42 -12.56
CA GLU A 20 7.22 -0.88 -11.96
C GLU A 20 8.71 -1.02 -11.65
N GLY A 21 9.49 0.08 -11.70
CA GLY A 21 10.94 0.04 -11.44
C GLY A 21 11.72 -0.85 -12.42
N LEU A 22 11.11 -1.19 -13.56
CA LEU A 22 11.79 -1.79 -14.70
C LEU A 22 12.28 -0.64 -15.58
N GLU A 23 13.58 -0.58 -15.87
CA GLU A 23 14.27 0.50 -16.62
C GLU A 23 13.82 0.67 -18.09
N GLN A 24 12.64 0.19 -18.48
CA GLN A 24 12.11 0.30 -19.83
C GLN A 24 10.60 0.53 -19.82
N ASP A 25 10.23 1.74 -20.24
CA ASP A 25 8.91 2.26 -20.55
C ASP A 25 7.88 2.29 -19.40
N SER A 26 7.54 3.51 -18.96
CA SER A 26 6.34 3.77 -18.16
C SER A 26 5.13 3.13 -18.86
N TYR A 27 4.57 2.07 -18.29
CA TYR A 27 3.40 1.41 -18.85
C TYR A 27 2.18 2.28 -18.57
N VAL A 28 1.60 2.82 -19.65
CA VAL A 28 0.35 3.59 -19.59
C VAL A 28 -0.77 2.68 -20.06
N GLU A 29 -1.72 2.37 -19.17
CA GLU A 29 -2.88 1.57 -19.50
C GLU A 29 -4.18 2.35 -19.33
N ASN A 30 -5.18 2.03 -20.17
CA ASN A 30 -6.54 2.51 -19.92
C ASN A 30 -7.03 1.92 -18.61
N HIS A 31 -7.48 2.79 -17.71
CA HIS A 31 -7.80 2.39 -16.36
C HIS A 31 -9.10 3.03 -15.86
N ALA A 32 -9.66 2.42 -14.81
CA ALA A 32 -10.84 2.93 -14.15
C ALA A 32 -10.73 2.75 -12.63
N TRP A 33 -11.11 3.81 -11.92
CA TRP A 33 -11.14 3.84 -10.46
C TRP A 33 -12.46 4.49 -10.00
N ASN A 34 -12.61 4.68 -8.70
CA ASN A 34 -13.84 5.17 -8.12
C ASN A 34 -13.65 6.56 -7.54
N LEU A 35 -14.66 7.39 -7.70
CA LEU A 35 -14.87 8.62 -6.94
C LEU A 35 -16.01 8.35 -5.96
N ILE A 36 -15.81 8.63 -4.68
CA ILE A 36 -16.82 8.50 -3.64
C ILE A 36 -17.10 9.86 -2.99
N ALA A 37 -18.35 10.10 -2.59
CA ALA A 37 -18.72 11.24 -1.79
C ALA A 37 -19.03 10.79 -0.36
N TYR A 38 -18.48 11.51 0.62
CA TYR A 38 -18.73 11.25 2.03
C TYR A 38 -18.83 12.57 2.80
N GLY A 39 -20.03 12.86 3.32
CA GLY A 39 -20.35 14.18 3.84
C GLY A 39 -20.28 15.23 2.73
N GLU A 40 -19.49 16.28 2.94
CA GLU A 40 -19.21 17.30 1.93
C GLU A 40 -17.93 16.99 1.13
N GLU A 41 -17.22 15.91 1.47
CA GLU A 41 -15.93 15.54 0.89
C GLU A 41 -16.05 14.56 -0.28
N TYR A 42 -15.07 14.60 -1.18
CA TYR A 42 -14.92 13.70 -2.32
C TYR A 42 -13.55 13.02 -2.24
N TYR A 43 -13.51 11.71 -2.48
CA TYR A 43 -12.28 10.94 -2.45
C TYR A 43 -12.17 9.98 -3.62
N TYR A 44 -10.94 9.71 -4.04
CA TYR A 44 -10.61 8.74 -5.07
C TYR A 44 -10.20 7.41 -4.43
N CYS A 45 -10.65 6.32 -5.05
CA CYS A 45 -10.43 4.95 -4.60
C CYS A 45 -10.06 4.06 -5.78
N ASP A 46 -8.81 3.57 -5.83
CA ASP A 46 -8.38 2.55 -6.79
C ASP A 46 -8.08 1.22 -6.07
N PRO A 47 -9.05 0.28 -6.07
CA PRO A 47 -8.87 -1.02 -5.42
C PRO A 47 -8.09 -2.03 -6.26
N THR A 48 -7.73 -1.71 -7.50
CA THR A 48 -7.10 -2.66 -8.43
C THR A 48 -5.57 -2.64 -8.36
N TRP A 49 -5.00 -1.59 -7.76
CA TRP A 49 -3.57 -1.35 -7.84
C TRP A 49 -2.74 -2.37 -7.08
N ASP A 50 -3.25 -2.85 -5.96
CA ASP A 50 -2.54 -3.73 -5.03
C ASP A 50 -3.03 -5.19 -5.11
N ASP A 51 -3.67 -5.56 -6.22
CA ASP A 51 -4.02 -6.95 -6.55
C ASP A 51 -2.77 -7.72 -7.03
N ASN A 52 -1.91 -8.08 -6.08
CA ASN A 52 -0.66 -8.83 -6.32
C ASN A 52 -0.88 -10.35 -6.26
N GLY A 53 -1.93 -10.87 -6.88
CA GLY A 53 -2.10 -12.31 -7.04
C GLY A 53 -0.86 -12.92 -7.73
N GLY A 54 -0.07 -13.72 -7.01
CA GLY A 54 0.98 -14.55 -7.61
C GLY A 54 2.40 -14.46 -7.03
N GLU A 55 2.63 -13.77 -5.91
CA GLU A 55 3.94 -13.78 -5.23
C GLU A 55 4.02 -14.85 -4.14
N TYR A 56 5.15 -15.55 -4.09
CA TYR A 56 5.42 -16.60 -3.10
C TYR A 56 6.87 -16.54 -2.60
N LEU A 57 7.14 -17.19 -1.47
CA LEU A 57 8.46 -17.58 -1.01
C LEU A 57 8.66 -19.07 -1.24
N ASP A 58 9.82 -19.47 -1.74
CA ASP A 58 10.23 -20.87 -1.76
C ASP A 58 10.71 -21.36 -0.38
N ALA A 59 11.21 -22.60 -0.34
CA ALA A 59 11.70 -23.22 0.87
C ALA A 59 12.89 -22.46 1.50
N ASP A 60 13.70 -21.81 0.67
CA ASP A 60 14.89 -21.05 1.09
C ASP A 60 14.54 -19.58 1.43
N GLY A 61 13.28 -19.18 1.24
CA GLY A 61 12.82 -17.82 1.50
C GLY A 61 13.07 -16.85 0.34
N VAL A 62 13.34 -17.36 -0.86
CA VAL A 62 13.51 -16.54 -2.06
C VAL A 62 12.14 -16.24 -2.68
N ARG A 63 11.95 -14.98 -3.10
CA ARG A 63 10.70 -14.52 -3.74
C ARG A 63 10.59 -15.07 -5.17
N VAL A 64 9.42 -15.64 -5.49
CA VAL A 64 9.05 -16.14 -6.83
C VAL A 64 7.69 -15.60 -7.26
N THR A 65 7.51 -15.33 -8.57
CA THR A 65 6.28 -14.75 -9.14
C THR A 65 5.65 -15.69 -10.16
N GLY A 66 4.33 -15.90 -10.10
CA GLY A 66 3.55 -16.65 -11.09
C GLY A 66 4.04 -18.08 -11.39
N PRO A 67 4.42 -18.90 -10.39
CA PRO A 67 4.86 -20.27 -10.66
C PRO A 67 3.71 -21.10 -11.23
N GLN A 68 4.02 -22.03 -12.14
CA GLN A 68 3.05 -22.96 -12.75
C GLN A 68 2.34 -23.84 -11.71
N SER A 69 2.90 -23.96 -10.49
CA SER A 69 2.27 -24.56 -9.32
C SER A 69 2.70 -23.82 -8.05
N ALA A 70 1.74 -23.44 -7.21
CA ALA A 70 1.98 -22.86 -5.88
C ALA A 70 2.31 -23.91 -4.80
N GLN A 71 2.39 -25.19 -5.17
CA GLN A 71 2.50 -26.28 -4.23
C GLN A 71 3.89 -26.34 -3.57
N GLY A 72 3.93 -26.29 -2.24
CA GLY A 72 5.17 -26.21 -1.47
C GLY A 72 5.76 -24.81 -1.36
N LEU A 73 5.12 -23.81 -1.97
CA LEU A 73 5.50 -22.41 -1.84
C LEU A 73 4.65 -21.73 -0.77
N ARG A 74 5.27 -20.83 -0.01
CA ARG A 74 4.58 -20.02 1.00
C ARG A 74 4.03 -18.78 0.30
N PRO A 75 2.70 -18.53 0.29
CA PRO A 75 2.19 -17.31 -0.32
C PRO A 75 2.77 -16.09 0.41
N LEU A 76 3.36 -15.16 -0.35
CA LEU A 76 3.44 -13.79 0.13
C LEU A 76 2.00 -13.33 0.11
N LEU A 77 1.38 -13.23 1.30
CA LEU A 77 0.03 -12.71 1.44
C LEU A 77 -0.10 -11.47 0.54
N PRO A 78 -1.25 -11.32 -0.16
CA PRO A 78 -1.40 -10.23 -1.12
C PRO A 78 -0.97 -8.95 -0.42
N ARG A 79 -0.05 -8.22 -1.05
CA ARG A 79 0.42 -6.91 -0.58
C ARG A 79 -0.73 -5.92 -0.75
N VAL A 80 -1.82 -6.09 -0.03
CA VAL A 80 -2.94 -5.15 -0.06
C VAL A 80 -2.48 -3.93 0.70
N LEU A 81 -1.81 -3.03 -0.01
CA LEU A 81 -1.66 -1.67 0.47
C LEU A 81 -3.01 -0.99 0.23
N HIS A 82 -3.50 -0.26 1.22
CA HIS A 82 -4.68 0.57 1.02
C HIS A 82 -4.29 1.98 0.56
N ARG A 83 -3.22 2.09 -0.23
CA ARG A 83 -2.58 3.39 -0.56
C ARG A 83 -3.43 4.28 -1.45
N TYR A 84 -4.27 3.70 -2.30
CA TYR A 84 -5.24 4.46 -3.10
C TYR A 84 -6.62 4.49 -2.46
N PHE A 85 -6.76 4.24 -1.15
CA PHE A 85 -8.07 4.30 -0.49
C PHE A 85 -8.28 5.67 0.14
N ASN A 86 -9.28 6.37 -0.42
CA ASN A 86 -9.71 7.69 -0.02
C ASN A 86 -8.66 8.80 -0.22
N LEU A 87 -7.99 8.80 -1.38
CA LEU A 87 -7.01 9.84 -1.71
C LEU A 87 -7.67 11.12 -2.22
N PRO A 88 -7.05 12.30 -1.98
CA PRO A 88 -7.41 13.52 -2.69
C PRO A 88 -6.99 13.45 -4.16
N HIS A 89 -7.56 14.34 -4.99
CA HIS A 89 -7.26 14.40 -6.42
C HIS A 89 -5.76 14.55 -6.69
N GLU A 90 -5.08 15.42 -5.95
CA GLU A 90 -3.65 15.72 -6.15
C GLU A 90 -2.75 14.50 -5.92
N GLU A 91 -3.07 13.67 -4.93
CA GLU A 91 -2.32 12.44 -4.65
C GLU A 91 -2.60 11.38 -5.71
N MET A 92 -3.87 11.23 -6.12
CA MET A 92 -4.25 10.32 -7.20
C MET A 92 -3.60 10.73 -8.54
N ALA A 93 -3.51 12.04 -8.81
CA ALA A 93 -2.98 12.57 -10.06
C ALA A 93 -1.45 12.42 -10.24
N LYS A 94 -0.73 11.94 -9.22
CA LYS A 94 0.72 11.67 -9.34
C LYS A 94 1.02 10.55 -10.32
N ASP A 95 0.13 9.57 -10.42
CA ASP A 95 0.28 8.38 -11.25
C ASP A 95 -1.00 8.03 -12.05
N HIS A 96 -2.06 8.86 -11.95
CA HIS A 96 -3.27 8.74 -12.76
C HIS A 96 -3.52 9.98 -13.62
N VAL A 97 -3.83 9.74 -14.90
CA VAL A 97 -4.26 10.76 -15.86
C VAL A 97 -5.77 10.68 -16.03
N PHE A 98 -6.47 11.68 -15.52
CA PHE A 98 -7.93 11.76 -15.58
C PHE A 98 -8.43 12.08 -17.00
N SER A 99 -9.55 11.46 -17.42
CA SER A 99 -10.17 11.80 -18.70
C SER A 99 -10.59 13.28 -18.77
N PRO A 100 -10.18 14.05 -19.79
CA PRO A 100 -10.52 15.48 -19.88
C PRO A 100 -12.00 15.72 -20.24
N LYS A 101 -12.80 14.66 -20.42
CA LYS A 101 -14.23 14.74 -20.78
C LYS A 101 -15.10 15.18 -19.61
N PHE A 102 -14.60 15.11 -18.38
CA PHE A 102 -15.35 15.40 -17.17
C PHE A 102 -14.56 16.37 -16.28
N ASN A 103 -15.30 17.23 -15.57
CA ASN A 103 -14.73 18.04 -14.50
C ASN A 103 -14.83 17.25 -13.20
N TYR A 104 -13.71 16.68 -12.77
CA TYR A 104 -13.64 15.91 -11.54
C TYR A 104 -13.46 16.83 -10.32
N PRO A 105 -14.14 16.55 -9.19
CA PRO A 105 -14.01 17.37 -8.00
C PRO A 105 -12.58 17.28 -7.45
N THR A 106 -11.97 18.43 -7.25
CA THR A 106 -10.69 18.57 -6.55
C THR A 106 -10.98 18.91 -5.09
N ARG A 107 -10.45 18.12 -4.17
CA ARG A 107 -10.53 18.45 -2.73
C ARG A 107 -9.20 18.12 -2.06
N THR A 108 -8.86 18.91 -1.05
CA THR A 108 -7.70 18.81 -0.16
C THR A 108 -8.05 18.10 1.17
N GLY A 109 -8.78 16.98 1.11
CA GLY A 109 -9.21 16.25 2.30
C GLY A 109 -8.32 15.03 2.58
N ALA A 110 -7.64 15.00 3.73
CA ALA A 110 -6.89 13.83 4.22
C ALA A 110 -7.59 13.12 5.38
N ALA A 111 -8.71 13.66 5.88
CA ALA A 111 -9.36 13.19 7.10
C ALA A 111 -9.89 11.74 7.03
N ARG A 112 -10.10 11.21 5.82
CA ARG A 112 -10.60 9.86 5.60
C ARG A 112 -9.64 8.97 4.84
N ASP A 113 -8.44 9.45 4.53
CA ASP A 113 -7.37 8.59 4.03
C ASP A 113 -7.18 7.40 4.99
N TYR A 114 -7.07 6.20 4.43
CA TYR A 114 -7.04 4.95 5.17
C TYR A 114 -5.99 4.95 6.29
N TYR A 115 -4.76 5.38 6.02
CA TYR A 115 -3.67 5.33 7.00
C TYR A 115 -3.87 6.33 8.12
N THR A 116 -4.55 7.45 7.83
CA THR A 116 -4.94 8.43 8.84
C THR A 116 -6.04 7.88 9.75
N VAL A 117 -7.11 7.30 9.19
CA VAL A 117 -8.23 6.76 9.98
C VAL A 117 -7.84 5.54 10.79
N ARG A 118 -6.92 4.71 10.28
CA ARG A 118 -6.45 3.49 10.94
C ARG A 118 -5.27 3.73 11.89
N GLU A 119 -4.80 4.97 12.00
CA GLU A 119 -3.65 5.35 12.82
C GLU A 119 -2.38 4.55 12.44
N LEU A 120 -2.22 4.27 11.14
CA LEU A 120 -1.09 3.50 10.58
C LEU A 120 -0.01 4.40 9.96
N SER A 121 -0.05 5.70 10.26
CA SER A 121 0.87 6.71 9.72
C SER A 121 1.89 7.11 10.78
N ALA A 122 3.16 6.76 10.60
CA ALA A 122 4.24 7.22 11.47
C ALA A 122 4.71 8.61 11.06
N GLN A 123 4.66 9.59 11.97
CA GLN A 123 5.18 10.94 11.78
C GLN A 123 6.61 11.10 12.32
N SER A 124 7.15 10.09 12.99
CA SER A 124 8.52 10.07 13.50
C SER A 124 9.05 8.65 13.70
N PRO A 125 10.36 8.47 13.88
CA PRO A 125 10.95 7.17 14.20
C PRO A 125 10.33 6.49 15.44
N GLY A 126 10.06 7.25 16.50
CA GLY A 126 9.42 6.70 17.70
C GLY A 126 7.99 6.24 17.46
N GLU A 127 7.25 6.90 16.56
CA GLU A 127 5.93 6.41 16.16
C GLU A 127 6.01 5.15 15.30
N LEU A 128 7.00 5.07 14.41
CA LEU A 128 7.27 3.86 13.66
C LEU A 128 7.58 2.68 14.59
N GLU A 129 8.43 2.87 15.60
CA GLU A 129 8.72 1.85 16.62
C GLU A 129 7.43 1.38 17.32
N ARG A 130 6.53 2.29 17.71
CA ARG A 130 5.24 1.90 18.32
C ARG A 130 4.39 1.06 17.38
N LEU A 131 4.28 1.43 16.10
CA LEU A 131 3.50 0.68 15.11
C LEU A 131 4.08 -0.72 14.87
N LEU A 132 5.40 -0.82 14.71
CA LEU A 132 6.10 -2.09 14.53
C LEU A 132 5.98 -2.99 15.76
N ALA A 133 6.11 -2.42 16.96
CA ALA A 133 5.90 -3.16 18.19
C ALA A 133 4.47 -3.69 18.29
N SER A 134 3.47 -2.86 18.00
CA SER A 134 2.06 -3.29 18.00
C SER A 134 1.77 -4.38 16.97
N ALA A 135 2.44 -4.35 15.82
CA ALA A 135 2.25 -5.32 14.76
C ALA A 135 2.90 -6.68 15.08
N PHE A 136 4.12 -6.67 15.63
CA PHE A 136 4.98 -7.85 15.61
C PHE A 136 5.44 -8.35 16.99
N VAL A 137 5.52 -7.48 18.02
CA VAL A 137 6.02 -7.90 19.33
C VAL A 137 5.00 -8.79 20.04
N GLY A 138 5.48 -9.91 20.60
CA GLY A 138 4.61 -10.88 21.29
C GLY A 138 3.82 -11.80 20.37
N LYS A 139 4.04 -11.74 19.05
CA LYS A 139 3.42 -12.63 18.05
C LYS A 139 4.12 -14.01 17.90
N GLY A 140 4.97 -14.37 18.84
CA GLY A 140 5.29 -15.78 19.13
C GLY A 140 5.87 -16.64 18.01
N GLY A 141 6.74 -16.11 17.14
CA GLY A 141 7.35 -16.91 16.08
C GLY A 141 6.41 -17.26 14.92
N GLU A 142 5.21 -16.66 14.89
CA GLU A 142 4.29 -16.78 13.76
C GLU A 142 4.67 -15.78 12.66
N ASP A 143 4.43 -16.17 11.42
CA ASP A 143 4.54 -15.29 10.27
C ASP A 143 3.47 -14.19 10.37
N ALA A 144 3.88 -12.93 10.16
CA ALA A 144 2.99 -11.79 10.31
C ALA A 144 3.26 -10.72 9.25
N GLY A 145 2.18 -10.11 8.77
CA GLY A 145 2.21 -8.98 7.84
C GLY A 145 1.60 -7.72 8.46
N ALA A 146 2.17 -6.56 8.15
CA ALA A 146 1.61 -5.26 8.51
C ALA A 146 1.83 -4.24 7.40
N GLU A 147 0.82 -3.41 7.14
CA GLU A 147 0.95 -2.21 6.32
C GLU A 147 1.07 -0.98 7.22
N LEU A 148 1.88 0.00 6.79
CA LEU A 148 1.98 1.30 7.44
C LEU A 148 2.43 2.36 6.43
N ARG A 149 2.36 3.64 6.82
CA ARG A 149 2.87 4.76 6.04
C ARG A 149 3.90 5.55 6.83
N LEU A 150 5.05 5.80 6.23
CA LEU A 150 6.04 6.75 6.74
C LEU A 150 5.71 8.14 6.22
N SER A 151 5.40 9.07 7.12
CA SER A 151 5.07 10.46 6.81
C SER A 151 6.16 11.45 7.24
N TYR A 152 7.36 10.94 7.49
CA TYR A 152 8.56 11.74 7.75
C TYR A 152 9.63 11.42 6.70
N PRO A 153 10.58 12.35 6.46
CA PRO A 153 11.65 12.12 5.50
C PRO A 153 12.50 10.92 5.91
N VAL A 154 12.70 9.98 4.98
CA VAL A 154 13.55 8.80 5.15
C VAL A 154 14.37 8.61 3.89
N GLU A 155 15.69 8.53 4.05
CA GLU A 155 16.62 8.34 2.93
C GLU A 155 16.55 6.90 2.38
N ASN A 156 16.48 5.91 3.28
CA ASN A 156 16.40 4.50 2.93
C ASN A 156 15.30 3.81 3.77
N VAL A 157 14.13 3.61 3.16
CA VAL A 157 12.95 3.03 3.83
C VAL A 157 13.25 1.64 4.38
N THR A 158 13.92 0.78 3.60
CA THR A 158 14.24 -0.59 4.01
C THR A 158 15.14 -0.60 5.25
N GLU A 159 16.19 0.22 5.24
CA GLU A 159 17.12 0.33 6.37
C GLU A 159 16.46 0.90 7.62
N GLU A 160 15.63 1.94 7.47
CA GLU A 160 14.88 2.51 8.59
C GLU A 160 13.95 1.46 9.22
N ILE A 161 13.19 0.71 8.41
CA ILE A 161 12.34 -0.37 8.92
C ILE A 161 13.16 -1.44 9.66
N PHE A 162 14.26 -1.92 9.06
CA PHE A 162 15.09 -2.96 9.69
C PHE A 162 15.71 -2.50 11.01
N ASN A 163 16.21 -1.27 11.07
CA ASN A 163 16.74 -0.68 12.29
C ASN A 163 15.68 -0.62 13.39
N ARG A 164 14.44 -0.21 13.07
CA ARG A 164 13.37 -0.13 14.06
C ARG A 164 12.85 -1.50 14.49
N LEU A 165 12.72 -2.47 13.58
CA LEU A 165 12.37 -3.85 13.92
C LEU A 165 13.37 -4.44 14.93
N TYR A 166 14.66 -4.16 14.73
CA TYR A 166 15.71 -4.55 15.68
C TYR A 166 15.54 -3.88 17.05
N VAL A 167 15.29 -2.56 17.07
CA VAL A 167 15.07 -1.78 18.31
C VAL A 167 13.89 -2.32 19.13
N VAL A 168 12.77 -2.66 18.47
CA VAL A 168 11.57 -3.18 19.16
C VAL A 168 11.67 -4.67 19.49
N GLY A 169 12.78 -5.32 19.16
CA GLY A 169 13.05 -6.72 19.52
C GLY A 169 12.31 -7.74 18.67
N VAL A 170 11.93 -7.38 17.45
CA VAL A 170 11.35 -8.34 16.49
C VAL A 170 12.45 -9.26 15.98
N ARG A 171 12.15 -10.56 15.96
CA ARG A 171 13.03 -11.62 15.44
C ARG A 171 12.41 -12.20 14.16
N GLY A 172 13.22 -12.87 13.34
CA GLY A 172 12.80 -13.43 12.06
C GLY A 172 13.45 -12.71 10.88
N THR A 173 13.09 -13.15 9.67
CA THR A 173 13.50 -12.51 8.42
C THR A 173 12.37 -11.59 7.96
N ALA A 174 12.71 -10.35 7.64
CA ALA A 174 11.75 -9.34 7.22
C ALA A 174 11.88 -9.05 5.71
N VAL A 175 10.74 -9.04 5.03
CA VAL A 175 10.58 -8.55 3.66
C VAL A 175 9.84 -7.22 3.72
N VAL A 176 10.41 -6.19 3.11
CA VAL A 176 9.81 -4.86 3.02
C VAL A 176 9.48 -4.57 1.56
N GLY A 177 8.19 -4.36 1.28
CA GLY A 177 7.73 -3.79 0.02
C GLY A 177 7.28 -2.35 0.23
N TYR A 178 7.57 -1.46 -0.70
CA TYR A 178 7.10 -0.07 -0.64
C TYR A 178 6.70 0.40 -2.03
N ALA A 179 5.80 1.39 -2.07
CA ALA A 179 5.39 2.00 -3.33
C ALA A 179 6.46 2.98 -3.84
N PRO A 180 6.86 2.92 -5.12
CA PRO A 180 7.87 3.83 -5.68
C PRO A 180 7.36 5.27 -5.85
N ASN A 181 6.06 5.51 -5.75
CA ASN A 181 5.41 6.81 -5.97
C ASN A 181 5.62 7.85 -4.84
N GLY A 182 6.52 7.58 -3.88
CA GLY A 182 6.82 8.50 -2.78
C GLY A 182 5.70 8.65 -1.75
N SER A 183 4.67 7.81 -1.76
CA SER A 183 3.58 7.83 -0.76
C SER A 183 4.02 7.43 0.65
N GLY A 184 5.22 6.86 0.79
CA GLY A 184 5.74 6.33 2.06
C GLY A 184 5.01 5.07 2.54
N CYS A 185 4.04 4.55 1.77
CA CYS A 185 3.31 3.34 2.13
C CYS A 185 4.20 2.13 1.93
N CYS A 186 4.26 1.28 2.95
CA CYS A 186 5.01 0.04 2.93
C CYS A 186 4.22 -1.12 3.53
N TYR A 187 4.54 -2.31 3.06
CA TYR A 187 4.11 -3.59 3.60
C TYR A 187 5.33 -4.32 4.13
N ILE A 188 5.23 -4.80 5.35
CA ILE A 188 6.29 -5.50 6.06
C ILE A 188 5.77 -6.89 6.38
N PHE A 189 6.52 -7.91 5.96
CA PHE A 189 6.24 -9.29 6.30
C PHE A 189 7.42 -9.86 7.07
N VAL A 190 7.17 -10.34 8.27
CA VAL A 190 8.15 -11.02 9.11
C VAL A 190 7.82 -12.50 9.11
N TYR A 191 8.78 -13.33 8.73
CA TYR A 191 8.63 -14.78 8.77
C TYR A 191 9.73 -15.45 9.59
N HIS A 192 9.42 -16.62 10.13
CA HIS A 192 10.32 -17.40 10.97
C HIS A 192 10.67 -18.73 10.27
N PRO A 193 11.96 -19.01 10.00
CA PRO A 193 12.39 -20.29 9.45
C PRO A 193 12.30 -21.44 10.46
#